data_AF-A0A7C4YPM2-F1
#
_entry.id   AF-A0A7C4YPM2-F1
#
_cell.length_a   1.000
_cell.length_b   1.000
_cell.length_c   1.000
_cell.angle_alpha   90.00
_cell.angle_beta   90.00
_cell.angle_gamma   90.00
#
_symmetry.space_group_name_H-M   'P 1'
#
loop_
_entity.id
_entity.type
_entity.pdbx_description
1 polymer ?
#
loop_
_entity_poly.entity_id
_entity_poly.type
_entity_poly.pdbx_seq_one_letter_code
_entity_poly.pdbx_strand_id
1 'polypeptide(L)'
;MARVRWTDMDGEVSYWLPVMQKKTLKDKEYWLPDLNEHVVCLIDENGEEGVILGAIYSDADATPVQNKDKYYIHFEDGTEVEYDRKQHKLRITVKGDILIEADGNMTLKASRIDLNP
;
A
#
# COMPACT_ATOMS: atom_id res chain seq x y z
N MET A 1 -3.52 14.52 0.27
CA MET A 1 -2.35 15.41 0.09
C MET A 1 -1.43 15.19 1.27
N ALA A 2 -0.14 15.45 1.11
CA ALA A 2 0.84 15.41 2.20
C ALA A 2 1.87 16.53 2.01
N ARG A 3 2.69 16.78 3.03
CA ARG A 3 3.86 17.67 2.96
C ARG A 3 5.11 16.84 3.12
N VAL A 4 6.17 17.19 2.41
CA VAL A 4 7.44 16.45 2.43
C VAL A 4 8.52 17.35 3.01
N ARG A 5 9.41 16.74 3.79
CA ARG A 5 10.58 17.41 4.37
C ARG A 5 11.83 17.01 3.61
N TRP A 6 12.62 18.00 3.20
CA TRP A 6 13.86 17.82 2.45
C TRP A 6 15.05 17.87 3.40
N THR A 7 15.66 16.72 3.67
CA THR A 7 16.77 16.64 4.64
C THR A 7 18.07 17.25 4.11
N ASP A 8 18.22 17.33 2.79
CA ASP A 8 19.33 17.91 2.06
C ASP A 8 19.20 19.42 1.82
N MET A 9 18.01 19.98 2.02
CA MET A 9 17.73 21.42 1.95
C MET A 9 17.39 21.96 3.34
N ASP A 10 18.30 21.78 4.30
CA ASP A 10 18.19 22.28 5.70
C ASP A 10 16.88 21.95 6.43
N GLY A 11 16.20 20.86 6.01
CA GLY A 11 14.95 20.43 6.61
C GLY A 11 13.73 21.25 6.17
N GLU A 12 13.82 21.96 5.04
CA GLU A 12 12.70 22.66 4.41
C GLU A 12 11.49 21.75 4.20
N VAL A 13 10.30 22.36 4.17
CA VAL A 13 9.03 21.63 4.06
C VAL A 13 8.24 22.17 2.89
N SER A 14 7.87 21.29 1.96
CA SER A 14 7.07 21.63 0.78
C SER A 14 5.72 22.29 1.13
N TYR A 15 5.09 22.89 0.12
CA TYR A 15 3.63 23.10 0.14
C TYR A 15 2.88 21.75 0.19
N TRP A 16 1.56 21.81 0.28
CA TRP A 16 0.75 20.60 0.18
C TRP A 16 0.83 20.02 -1.22
N LEU A 17 1.33 18.80 -1.32
CA LEU A 17 1.43 18.09 -2.58
C LEU A 17 0.31 17.05 -2.70
N PRO A 18 -0.34 16.91 -3.87
CA PRO A 18 -1.16 15.74 -4.16
C PRO A 18 -0.31 14.46 -4.09
N VAL A 19 -0.96 13.35 -3.76
CA VAL A 19 -0.37 12.02 -3.82
C VAL A 19 -0.94 11.33 -5.05
N MET A 20 -0.07 10.82 -5.93
CA MET A 20 -0.48 10.08 -7.12
C MET A 20 -1.33 8.87 -6.70
N GLN A 21 -2.44 8.68 -7.38
CA GLN A 21 -3.33 7.53 -7.20
C GLN A 21 -3.42 6.77 -8.51
N LYS A 22 -3.63 5.44 -8.46
CA LYS A 22 -3.76 4.65 -9.68
C LYS A 22 -4.98 5.08 -10.52
N LYS A 23 -6.09 5.39 -9.86
CA LYS A 23 -7.34 5.92 -10.46
C LYS A 23 -8.10 6.78 -9.44
N THR A 24 -8.78 7.85 -9.90
CA THR A 24 -9.44 8.84 -9.01
C THR A 24 -10.88 9.22 -9.37
N LEU A 25 -11.41 8.78 -10.51
CA LEU A 25 -12.73 9.23 -11.00
C LEU A 25 -13.86 8.24 -10.67
N LYS A 26 -14.08 7.24 -11.52
CA LYS A 26 -15.16 6.25 -11.35
C LYS A 26 -14.71 5.08 -10.48
N ASP A 27 -13.54 4.54 -10.79
CA ASP A 27 -12.85 3.56 -9.96
C ASP A 27 -11.79 4.28 -9.14
N LYS A 28 -11.69 3.97 -7.85
CA LYS A 28 -10.79 4.63 -6.91
C LYS A 28 -10.08 3.60 -6.04
N GLU A 29 -8.81 3.83 -5.81
CA GLU A 29 -8.01 3.20 -4.77
C GLU A 29 -7.60 4.30 -3.78
N TYR A 30 -7.48 3.97 -2.50
CA TYR A 30 -7.05 4.91 -1.48
C TYR A 30 -5.96 4.28 -0.64
N TRP A 31 -4.74 4.79 -0.81
CA TRP A 31 -3.57 4.45 0.00
C TRP A 31 -2.70 5.69 0.06
N LEU A 32 -2.43 6.17 1.27
CA LEU A 32 -1.59 7.34 1.48
C LEU A 32 -0.33 6.93 2.24
N PRO A 33 0.78 7.64 2.05
CA PRO A 33 1.96 7.45 2.87
C PRO A 33 1.68 7.74 4.34
N ASP A 34 2.39 7.03 5.22
CA ASP A 34 2.39 7.32 6.64
C ASP A 34 3.29 8.51 6.98
N LEU A 35 3.12 9.05 8.19
CA LEU A 35 4.00 10.10 8.68
C LEU A 35 5.43 9.57 8.80
N ASN A 36 6.40 10.33 8.29
CA ASN A 36 7.82 9.98 8.23
C ASN A 36 8.19 8.88 7.23
N GLU A 37 7.28 8.50 6.33
CA GLU A 37 7.62 7.58 5.24
C GLU A 37 8.50 8.27 4.18
N HIS A 38 9.51 7.56 3.67
CA HIS A 38 10.42 8.10 2.66
C HIS A 38 9.77 8.04 1.28
N VAL A 39 9.54 9.20 0.68
CA VAL A 39 8.78 9.34 -0.56
C VAL A 39 9.59 9.88 -1.73
N VAL A 40 9.16 9.53 -2.93
CA VAL A 40 9.64 10.10 -4.20
C VAL A 40 8.66 11.15 -4.67
N CYS A 41 9.18 12.32 -5.03
CA CYS A 41 8.37 13.42 -5.55
C CYS A 41 8.83 13.81 -6.96
N LEU A 42 7.87 14.19 -7.81
CA LEU A 42 8.13 14.96 -9.01
C LEU A 42 7.77 16.41 -8.70
N ILE A 43 8.78 17.28 -8.75
CA ILE A 43 8.69 18.69 -8.37
C ILE A 43 9.11 19.55 -9.56
N ASP A 44 8.53 20.75 -9.67
CA ASP A 44 8.92 21.75 -10.67
C ASP A 44 10.28 22.39 -10.35
N GLU A 45 10.75 23.29 -11.22
CA GLU A 45 12.07 23.91 -11.08
C GLU A 45 12.19 24.84 -9.86
N ASN A 46 11.05 25.36 -9.37
CA ASN A 46 11.02 26.31 -8.26
C ASN A 46 10.79 25.63 -6.90
N GLY A 47 10.48 24.33 -6.87
CA GLY A 47 10.24 23.62 -5.62
C GLY A 47 8.83 23.83 -5.04
N GLU A 48 7.95 24.52 -5.77
CA GLU A 48 6.67 25.02 -5.24
C GLU A 48 5.50 24.07 -5.55
N GLU A 49 5.51 23.49 -6.75
CA GLU A 49 4.46 22.61 -7.25
C GLU A 49 5.01 21.22 -7.57
N GLY A 50 4.15 20.21 -7.40
CA GLY A 50 4.55 18.85 -7.70
C GLY A 50 3.56 17.80 -7.24
N VAL A 51 4.02 16.55 -7.22
CA VAL A 51 3.23 15.39 -6.80
C VAL A 51 4.12 14.37 -6.12
N ILE A 52 3.60 13.78 -5.04
CA ILE A 52 4.21 12.60 -4.42
C ILE A 52 3.85 11.40 -5.27
N LEU A 53 4.85 10.74 -5.85
CA LEU A 53 4.66 9.57 -6.73
C LEU A 53 4.43 8.29 -5.93
N GLY A 54 4.96 8.21 -4.71
CA GLY A 54 4.85 7.05 -3.82
C GLY A 54 6.01 6.99 -2.84
N ALA A 55 6.12 5.89 -2.12
CA ALA A 55 7.21 5.60 -1.19
C ALA A 55 8.33 4.78 -1.85
N ILE A 56 9.54 4.86 -1.29
CA ILE A 56 10.68 4.04 -1.69
C ILE A 56 11.33 3.40 -0.46
N TYR A 57 11.60 2.09 -0.56
CA TYR A 57 12.33 1.36 0.47
C TYR A 57 13.75 1.91 0.65
N SER A 58 14.26 1.78 1.86
CA SER A 58 15.60 2.22 2.28
C SER A 58 16.23 1.20 3.23
N ASP A 59 17.47 1.43 3.65
CA ASP A 59 18.11 0.57 4.66
C ASP A 59 17.38 0.62 6.01
N ALA A 60 16.70 1.73 6.32
CA ALA A 60 15.90 1.89 7.53
C ALA A 60 14.48 1.29 7.41
N ASP A 61 13.94 1.20 6.19
CA ASP A 61 12.63 0.64 5.89
C ASP A 61 12.75 -0.33 4.71
N ALA A 62 13.05 -1.58 5.03
CA ALA A 62 13.36 -2.61 4.06
C ALA A 62 12.09 -3.28 3.51
N THR A 63 12.20 -3.86 2.32
CA THR A 63 11.12 -4.65 1.71
C THR A 63 10.62 -5.74 2.67
N PRO A 64 9.30 -5.92 2.85
CA PRO A 64 8.76 -6.92 3.76
C PRO A 64 8.88 -8.36 3.22
N VAL A 65 9.09 -8.52 1.90
CA VAL A 65 9.32 -9.82 1.26
C VAL A 65 10.30 -9.70 0.10
N GLN A 66 11.21 -10.67 -0.02
CA GLN A 66 12.20 -10.74 -1.11
C GLN A 66 11.85 -11.88 -2.08
N ASN A 67 10.68 -11.80 -2.70
CA ASN A 67 10.22 -12.82 -3.66
C ASN A 67 9.41 -12.19 -4.80
N LYS A 68 9.97 -12.27 -6.02
CA LYS A 68 9.36 -11.71 -7.24
C LYS A 68 8.03 -12.35 -7.66
N ASP A 69 7.71 -13.51 -7.10
CA ASP A 69 6.46 -14.22 -7.38
C ASP A 69 5.33 -13.82 -6.42
N LYS A 70 5.62 -12.98 -5.43
CA LYS A 70 4.65 -12.52 -4.45
C LYS A 70 4.18 -11.10 -4.72
N TYR A 71 2.87 -10.91 -4.71
CA TYR A 71 2.24 -9.65 -4.37
C TYR A 71 1.92 -9.68 -2.88
N TYR A 72 2.31 -8.65 -2.13
CA TYR A 72 2.25 -8.68 -0.67
C TYR A 72 1.92 -7.29 -0.09
N ILE A 73 0.97 -7.24 0.84
CA ILE A 73 0.59 -6.06 1.62
C ILE A 73 0.79 -6.41 3.10
N HIS A 74 1.52 -5.57 3.81
CA HIS A 74 1.68 -5.59 5.27
C HIS A 74 0.95 -4.39 5.87
N PHE A 75 0.23 -4.62 6.96
CA PHE A 75 -0.39 -3.56 7.75
C PHE A 75 0.33 -3.46 9.11
N GLU A 76 0.36 -2.27 9.72
CA GLU A 76 1.06 -2.00 10.99
C GLU A 76 0.63 -2.95 12.12
N ASP A 77 -0.64 -3.38 12.12
CA ASP A 77 -1.19 -4.33 13.10
C ASP A 77 -0.65 -5.76 12.94
N GLY A 78 0.07 -6.05 11.85
CA GLY A 78 0.57 -7.36 11.47
C GLY A 78 -0.42 -8.18 10.61
N THR A 79 -1.49 -7.56 10.11
CA THR A 79 -2.34 -8.15 9.08
C THR A 79 -1.56 -8.25 7.76
N GLU A 80 -1.79 -9.32 6.99
CA GLU A 80 -1.11 -9.58 5.73
C GLU A 80 -2.07 -10.04 4.63
N VAL A 81 -1.87 -9.54 3.42
CA VAL A 81 -2.53 -10.03 2.20
C VAL A 81 -1.46 -10.40 1.17
N GLU A 82 -1.42 -11.66 0.77
CA GLU A 82 -0.38 -12.21 -0.11
C GLU A 82 -0.97 -13.03 -1.25
N TYR A 83 -0.50 -12.81 -2.47
CA TYR A 83 -0.69 -13.73 -3.59
C TYR A 83 0.66 -14.21 -4.13
N ASP A 84 0.93 -15.52 -4.04
CA ASP A 84 2.10 -16.17 -4.64
C ASP A 84 1.70 -16.81 -5.97
N ARG A 85 2.16 -16.22 -7.09
CA ARG A 85 1.83 -16.70 -8.44
C ARG A 85 2.51 -18.01 -8.83
N LYS A 86 3.59 -18.39 -8.14
CA LYS A 86 4.32 -19.65 -8.37
C LYS A 86 3.61 -20.81 -7.67
N GLN A 87 3.06 -20.56 -6.48
CA GLN A 87 2.28 -21.56 -5.72
C GLN A 87 0.79 -21.53 -6.05
N HIS A 88 0.33 -20.53 -6.82
CA HIS A 88 -1.07 -20.27 -7.10
C HIS A 88 -1.90 -20.12 -5.82
N LYS A 89 -1.38 -19.40 -4.83
CA LYS A 89 -1.95 -19.31 -3.48
C LYS A 89 -2.22 -17.87 -3.06
N LEU A 90 -3.48 -17.60 -2.73
CA LEU A 90 -3.89 -16.41 -1.97
C LEU A 90 -3.88 -16.75 -0.48
N ARG A 91 -3.25 -15.90 0.34
CA ARG A 91 -3.29 -15.96 1.81
C ARG A 91 -3.70 -14.60 2.36
N ILE A 92 -4.68 -14.61 3.24
CA ILE A 92 -5.07 -13.45 4.04
C ILE A 92 -4.95 -13.86 5.51
N THR A 93 -4.23 -13.09 6.31
CA THR A 93 -4.06 -13.33 7.75
C THR A 93 -4.35 -12.04 8.48
N VAL A 94 -5.46 -12.00 9.23
CA VAL A 94 -5.98 -10.77 9.86
C VAL A 94 -5.78 -10.82 11.37
N LYS A 95 -5.33 -9.70 11.95
CA LYS A 95 -5.18 -9.50 13.41
C LYS A 95 -6.46 -8.92 14.01
N GLY A 96 -7.58 -9.55 13.67
CA GLY A 96 -8.92 -9.09 14.00
C GLY A 96 -9.98 -9.87 13.21
N ASP A 97 -11.15 -9.27 13.05
CA ASP A 97 -12.28 -9.91 12.38
C ASP A 97 -12.21 -9.79 10.85
N ILE A 98 -12.75 -10.78 10.16
CA ILE A 98 -12.99 -10.73 8.71
C ILE A 98 -14.50 -10.69 8.48
N LEU A 99 -14.96 -9.62 7.85
CA LEU A 99 -16.34 -9.47 7.36
C LEU A 99 -16.33 -9.52 5.82
N ILE A 100 -17.08 -10.44 5.24
CA ILE A 100 -17.30 -10.54 3.79
C ILE A 100 -18.80 -10.47 3.54
N GLU A 101 -19.25 -9.45 2.83
CA GLU A 101 -20.69 -9.17 2.60
C GLU A 101 -21.01 -9.15 1.10
N ALA A 102 -22.22 -9.59 0.74
CA ALA A 102 -22.76 -9.53 -0.61
C ALA A 102 -24.28 -9.35 -0.56
N ASP A 103 -24.83 -8.42 -1.37
CA ASP A 103 -26.28 -8.23 -1.50
C ASP A 103 -26.97 -9.40 -2.23
N GLY A 104 -26.21 -10.11 -3.06
CA GLY A 104 -26.65 -11.29 -3.78
C GLY A 104 -26.20 -12.58 -3.09
N ASN A 105 -25.87 -13.58 -3.90
CA ASN A 105 -25.41 -14.87 -3.40
C ASN A 105 -23.89 -14.87 -3.19
N MET A 106 -23.44 -15.38 -2.04
CA MET A 106 -22.06 -15.79 -1.84
C MET A 106 -21.90 -17.29 -2.13
N THR A 107 -20.97 -17.67 -3.01
CA THR A 107 -20.67 -19.07 -3.36
C THR A 107 -19.21 -19.39 -3.10
N LEU A 108 -18.96 -20.41 -2.29
CA LEU A 108 -17.62 -20.97 -2.06
C LEU A 108 -17.56 -22.36 -2.69
N LYS A 109 -16.56 -22.59 -3.55
CA LYS A 109 -16.37 -23.87 -4.24
C LYS A 109 -14.90 -24.26 -4.23
N ALA A 110 -14.63 -25.39 -3.61
CA ALA A 110 -13.33 -26.04 -3.60
C ALA A 110 -13.53 -27.56 -3.48
N SER A 111 -12.47 -28.34 -3.68
CA SER A 111 -12.50 -29.78 -3.36
C SER A 111 -12.71 -30.04 -1.86
N ARG A 112 -12.30 -29.10 -1.00
CA ARG A 112 -12.46 -29.13 0.46
C ARG A 112 -12.60 -27.71 0.99
N ILE A 113 -13.52 -27.50 1.94
CA ILE A 113 -13.70 -26.26 2.68
C ILE A 113 -13.64 -26.63 4.16
N ASP A 114 -12.70 -26.04 4.89
CA ASP A 114 -12.54 -26.24 6.33
C ASP A 114 -13.04 -25.00 7.08
N LEU A 115 -13.96 -25.20 8.02
CA LEU A 115 -14.50 -24.16 8.90
C LEU A 115 -14.27 -24.61 10.34
N ASN A 116 -13.57 -23.80 11.13
CA ASN A 116 -13.05 -24.17 12.46
C ASN A 116 -12.18 -25.45 12.46
N PRO A 117 -11.13 -25.54 11.62
CA PRO A 117 -10.19 -26.67 11.61
C PRO A 117 -9.32 -26.78 12.86
#